data_AF-A0A945AFZ2-F1
#
_entry.id   AF-A0A945AFZ2-F1
#
_cell.length_a   1.000
_cell.length_b   1.000
_cell.length_c   1.000
_cell.angle_alpha   90.00
_cell.angle_beta   90.00
_cell.angle_gamma   90.00
#
_symmetry.space_group_name_H-M   'P 1'
#
loop_
_entity.id
_entity.type
_entity.pdbx_description
1 polymer ?
#
loop_
_entity_poly.entity_id
_entity_poly.type
_entity_poly.pdbx_seq_one_letter_code
_entity_poly.pdbx_strand_id
1 'polypeptide(L)' 'MQTIESGGLEFVIENRIFGKDGGPALRVFGNVDGESVQVLRFDCFRDDPHYHYAPTGKNEMHHLEKGADNMGWSIEQ' A
#
# COMPACT_ATOMS: atom_id res chain seq x y z
N MET A 1 1.26 20.05 -3.87
CA MET A 1 0.20 19.38 -3.08
C MET A 1 -0.85 18.93 -4.07
N GLN A 2 -1.04 17.62 -4.22
CA GLN A 2 -2.04 17.05 -5.13
C GLN A 2 -3.14 16.46 -4.25
N THR A 3 -4.36 16.96 -4.40
CA THR A 3 -5.54 16.45 -3.70
C THR A 3 -6.14 15.34 -4.57
N ILE A 4 -6.37 14.16 -3.98
CA ILE A 4 -7.15 13.09 -4.60
C ILE A 4 -8.53 13.12 -3.94
N GLU A 5 -9.55 13.56 -4.66
CA GLU A 5 -10.93 13.39 -4.20
C GLU A 5 -11.36 11.92 -4.40
N SER A 6 -11.66 11.22 -3.31
CA SER A 6 -12.07 9.81 -3.36
C SER A 6 -13.58 9.68 -3.59
N GLY A 7 -13.98 9.76 -4.85
CA GLY A 7 -15.11 9.02 -5.37
C GLY A 7 -14.57 7.88 -6.23
N GLY A 8 -14.38 6.69 -5.66
CA GLY A 8 -13.94 5.50 -6.42
C GLY A 8 -12.61 4.86 -6.01
N LEU A 9 -12.08 5.14 -4.81
CA LEU A 9 -11.01 4.31 -4.24
C LEU A 9 -11.59 3.10 -3.50
N GLU A 10 -10.97 1.95 -3.68
CA GLU A 10 -11.25 0.72 -2.93
C GLU A 10 -10.06 0.38 -2.04
N PHE A 11 -10.35 0.08 -0.77
CA PHE A 11 -9.35 -0.30 0.23
C PHE A 11 -9.50 -1.76 0.57
N VAL A 12 -8.41 -2.52 0.43
CA VAL A 12 -8.35 -3.93 0.79
C VAL A 12 -7.32 -4.12 1.88
N ILE A 13 -7.76 -4.69 3.01
CA ILE A 13 -6.88 -5.07 4.12
C ILE A 13 -6.78 -6.59 4.11
N GLU A 14 -5.55 -7.11 4.03
CA GLU A 14 -5.28 -8.54 4.03
C GLU A 14 -4.00 -8.86 4.81
N ASN A 15 -3.87 -10.08 5.34
CA ASN A 15 -2.57 -10.57 5.79
C ASN A 15 -1.86 -11.22 4.60
N ARG A 16 -0.65 -10.76 4.29
CA ARG A 16 0.17 -11.30 3.19
C ARG A 16 1.38 -12.04 3.75
N ILE A 17 1.77 -13.10 3.04
CA ILE A 17 2.94 -13.92 3.33
C ILE A 17 3.82 -13.93 2.07
N PHE A 18 5.10 -13.64 2.23
CA PHE A 18 6.10 -13.71 1.16
C PHE A 18 7.35 -14.45 1.67
N GLY A 19 7.50 -15.71 1.25
CA GLY A 19 8.55 -16.58 1.74
C GLY A 19 8.41 -16.82 3.25
N LYS A 20 9.38 -16.33 4.04
CA LYS A 20 9.39 -16.44 5.51
C LYS A 20 8.90 -15.18 6.23
N ASP A 21 8.65 -14.11 5.48
CA ASP A 21 8.17 -12.84 6.02
C ASP A 21 6.69 -12.63 5.67
N GLY A 22 6.08 -11.62 6.27
CA GLY A 22 4.69 -11.26 6.04
C GLY A 22 4.11 -10.48 7.20
N GLY A 23 2.91 -9.96 6.98
CA GLY A 23 2.19 -9.15 7.93
C GLY A 23 0.92 -8.56 7.30
N PRO A 24 0.24 -7.67 8.01
CA PRO A 24 -0.87 -6.91 7.45
C PRO A 24 -0.41 -6.10 6.24
N ALA A 25 -1.29 -5.99 5.26
CA ALA A 25 -1.11 -5.15 4.10
C ALA A 25 -2.36 -4.33 3.84
N LEU A 26 -2.17 -3.06 3.48
CA LEU A 26 -3.21 -2.18 2.99
C LEU A 26 -2.98 -1.96 1.50
N ARG A 27 -3.97 -2.29 0.69
CA ARG A 27 -3.96 -2.07 -0.75
C ARG A 27 -5.01 -1.04 -1.10
N VAL A 28 -4.60 -0.04 -1.86
CA VAL A 28 -5.49 1.01 -2.37
C VAL A 28 -5.59 0.83 -3.87
N PHE A 29 -6.82 0.69 -4.34
CA PHE A 29 -7.16 0.62 -5.75
C PHE A 29 -7.89 1.88 -6.17
N GLY A 30 -7.61 2.37 -7.37
CA GLY A 30 -8.35 3.45 -8.02
C GLY A 30 -8.84 3.00 -9.39
N ASN A 31 -9.84 3.71 -9.91
CA ASN A 31 -10.26 3.54 -11.30
C ASN A 31 -9.32 4.31 -12.23
N VAL A 32 -8.62 3.60 -13.11
CA VAL A 32 -7.83 4.17 -14.19
C VAL A 32 -8.40 3.64 -15.51
N ASP A 33 -8.95 4.53 -16.33
CA ASP A 33 -9.56 4.20 -17.62
C ASP A 33 -10.62 3.07 -17.59
N GLY A 34 -11.37 2.97 -16.49
CA GLY A 34 -12.41 1.96 -16.30
C GLY A 34 -11.94 0.67 -15.61
N GLU A 35 -10.64 0.55 -15.33
CA GLU A 35 -10.05 -0.62 -14.67
C GLU A 35 -9.69 -0.34 -13.21
N SER A 36 -9.87 -1.34 -12.34
CA SER A 36 -9.41 -1.27 -10.94
C SER A 36 -7.91 -1.54 -10.91
N VAL A 37 -7.12 -0.49 -10.66
CA VAL A 37 -5.66 -0.54 -10.66
C VAL A 37 -5.15 -0.28 -9.25
N GLN A 38 -4.20 -1.11 -8.80
CA GLN A 38 -3.52 -0.87 -7.54
C GLN A 38 -2.61 0.35 -7.66
N VAL A 39 -2.96 1.43 -6.96
CA VAL A 39 -2.21 2.70 -7.00
C VAL A 39 -1.25 2.85 -5.82
N LEU A 40 -1.52 2.15 -4.70
CA LEU A 40 -0.69 2.15 -3.50
C LEU A 40 -0.81 0.82 -2.76
N ARG A 41 0.28 0.38 -2.14
CA ARG A 41 0.30 -0.74 -1.20
C ARG A 41 1.24 -0.47 -0.05
N PHE A 42 0.79 -0.73 1.16
CA PHE A 42 1.67 -0.91 2.32
C PHE A 42 1.77 -2.40 2.62
N ASP A 43 2.98 -2.93 2.61
CA ASP A 43 3.31 -4.25 3.10
C ASP A 43 3.99 -4.08 4.46
N CYS A 44 3.21 -4.15 5.53
CA CYS A 44 3.71 -4.03 6.91
C CYS A 44 4.29 -5.37 7.37
N PHE A 45 5.27 -5.86 6.61
CA PHE A 45 5.96 -7.10 6.90
C PHE A 45 6.87 -6.95 8.12
N ARG A 46 7.16 -8.06 8.79
CA ARG A 46 7.91 -8.06 10.05
C ARG A 46 9.39 -7.79 9.84
N ASP A 47 9.97 -8.32 8.76
CA ASP A 47 11.40 -8.21 8.50
C ASP A 47 11.75 -7.12 7.48
N ASP A 48 10.95 -6.97 6.44
CA ASP A 48 11.15 -5.98 5.37
C ASP A 48 9.87 -5.17 5.12
N PRO A 49 9.46 -4.27 6.04
CA PRO A 49 8.31 -3.41 5.80
C PRO A 49 8.60 -2.46 4.64
N HIS A 50 7.65 -2.31 3.73
CA HIS A 50 7.83 -1.47 2.54
C HIS A 50 6.48 -1.01 1.98
N TYR A 51 6.50 -0.03 1.09
CA TYR A 51 5.33 0.35 0.31
C TYR A 51 5.63 0.36 -1.18
N HIS A 52 4.60 0.13 -1.98
CA HIS A 52 4.62 0.23 -3.43
C HIS A 52 3.77 1.42 -3.85
N TYR A 53 4.35 2.38 -4.56
CA TYR A 53 3.66 3.53 -5.13
C TYR A 53 3.55 3.35 -6.63
N ALA A 54 2.33 3.21 -7.15
CA ALA A 54 2.09 2.87 -8.55
C ALA A 54 0.92 3.62 -9.22
N PRO A 55 0.73 4.94 -8.99
CA PRO A 55 -0.40 5.68 -9.57
C PRO A 55 -0.35 5.75 -11.11
N THR A 56 0.83 5.55 -11.71
CA THR A 56 1.02 5.52 -13.18
C THR A 56 1.37 4.11 -13.67
N GLY A 57 1.07 3.07 -12.89
CA GLY A 57 1.39 1.67 -13.20
C GLY A 57 2.86 1.28 -13.03
N LYS A 58 3.73 2.20 -12.62
CA LYS A 58 5.13 1.89 -12.27
C LYS A 58 5.18 1.47 -10.81
N ASN A 59 5.42 0.18 -10.55
CA ASN A 59 5.41 -0.39 -9.21
C ASN A 59 6.71 -0.06 -8.44
N GLU A 60 6.88 1.20 -8.06
CA GLU A 60 8.05 1.69 -7.34
C GLU A 60 7.99 1.25 -5.88
N MET A 61 9.02 0.53 -5.42
CA MET A 61 9.08 -0.02 -4.07
C MET A 61 10.02 0.81 -3.19
N HIS A 62 9.55 1.13 -1.99
CA HIS A 62 10.27 1.92 -1.01
C HIS A 62 10.29 1.21 0.34
N HIS A 63 11.49 0.93 0.84
CA HIS A 63 11.68 0.30 2.14
C HIS A 63 11.35 1.28 3.26
N LEU A 64 10.69 0.77 4.30
CA LEU A 64 10.43 1.47 5.54
C LEU A 64 11.41 0.99 6.61
N GLU A 65 11.55 1.77 7.68
CA GLU A 65 12.38 1.36 8.80
C GLU A 65 11.77 0.13 9.50
N LYS A 66 12.62 -0.88 9.71
CA LYS A 66 12.24 -2.08 10.45
C LYS A 66 11.93 -1.73 11.90
N GLY A 67 10.74 -2.11 12.37
CA GLY A 67 10.29 -1.86 13.75
C GLY A 67 9.60 -0.51 13.97
N ALA A 68 9.45 0.33 12.95
CA ALA A 68 8.57 1.49 13.01
C ALA A 68 7.09 1.07 13.03
N ASP A 69 6.22 1.88 13.66
CA ASP A 69 4.77 1.68 13.62
C ASP A 69 4.19 2.10 12.25
N ASN A 70 4.46 1.27 11.25
CA ASN A 70 4.09 1.53 9.88
C ASN A 70 2.57 1.39 9.63
N MET A 71 1.86 0.62 10.47
CA MET A 71 0.41 0.44 10.39
C MET A 71 -0.34 1.63 11.00
N GLY A 72 0.09 2.14 12.16
CA GLY A 72 -0.46 3.36 12.74
C GLY A 72 -0.31 4.54 11.78
N TRP A 73 0.88 4.76 11.24
CA TRP A 73 1.11 5.79 10.22
C TRP A 73 0.23 5.62 8.98
N SER A 74 0.02 4.40 8.49
CA SER A 74 -0.77 4.16 7.26
C SER A 74 -2.28 4.36 7.44
N ILE A 75 -2.79 4.32 8.67
CA ILE A 75 -4.22 4.44 8.98
C ILE A 75 -4.58 5.84 9.51
N GLU A 76 -3.65 6.52 10.18
CA GLU A 76 -3.90 7.79 10.89
C GLU A 76 -3.62 9.05 10.05
N GLN A 77 -3.22 8.93 8.78
CA GLN A 77 -2.97 10.07 7.87
C GLN A 77 -4.18 10.41 7.01
#